data_AF-A0A6F8T7C6-F1
#
_entry.id   AF-A0A6F8T7C6-F1
#
_cell.length_a   1.000
_cell.length_b   1.000
_cell.length_c   1.000
_cell.angle_alpha   90.00
_cell.angle_beta   90.00
_cell.angle_gamma   90.00
#
_symmetry.space_group_name_H-M   'P 1'
#
loop_
_entity.id
_entity.type
_entity.pdbx_description
1 polymer ?
#
loop_
_entity_poly.entity_id
_entity_poly.type
_entity_poly.pdbx_seq_one_letter_code
_entity_poly.pdbx_strand_id
1 'polypeptide(L)'
;MSRKPRLYYIRLVEEYGNERLENACLRAILFDNYTHQSLKKILTEGLDKKDTRTFSTKRSANHENFAYIRAASDYSSTMEAHYE
;
A
#
# COMPACT_ATOMS: atom_id res chain seq x y z
N MET A 1 -1.45 -31.42 8.79
CA MET A 1 -1.95 -30.06 8.45
C MET A 1 -2.72 -29.48 9.64
N SER A 2 -2.11 -28.60 10.43
CA SER A 2 -2.77 -28.01 11.61
C SER A 2 -3.64 -26.83 11.19
N ARG A 3 -4.94 -27.08 10.94
CA ARG A 3 -5.93 -26.01 10.76
C ARG A 3 -6.31 -25.47 12.14
N LYS A 4 -5.68 -24.38 12.58
CA LYS A 4 -6.17 -23.60 13.74
C LYS A 4 -6.58 -22.17 13.35
N PRO A 5 -7.58 -21.97 12.47
CA PRO A 5 -8.01 -20.63 12.08
C PRO A 5 -8.90 -19.95 13.14
N ARG A 6 -9.58 -20.72 14.00
CA ARG A 6 -10.70 -20.18 14.81
C ARG A 6 -10.29 -19.51 16.12
N LEU A 7 -9.14 -19.87 16.70
CA LEU A 7 -8.71 -19.35 18.01
C LEU A 7 -7.78 -18.15 17.92
N TYR A 8 -7.20 -17.88 16.74
CA TYR A 8 -6.18 -16.85 16.61
C TYR A 8 -6.74 -15.43 16.78
N TYR A 9 -7.90 -15.15 16.19
CA TYR A 9 -8.56 -13.86 16.35
C TYR A 9 -8.90 -13.57 17.81
N ILE A 10 -9.31 -14.59 18.57
CA ILE A 10 -9.61 -14.44 20.00
C ILE A 10 -8.35 -14.06 20.78
N ARG A 11 -7.21 -14.70 20.48
CA ARG A 11 -5.92 -14.35 21.12
C ARG A 11 -5.45 -12.94 20.75
N LEU A 12 -5.65 -12.54 19.50
CA LEU A 12 -5.36 -11.18 19.06
C LEU A 12 -6.22 -10.13 19.78
N VAL A 13 -7.51 -10.42 19.99
CA VAL A 13 -8.40 -9.57 20.80
C VAL A 13 -7.88 -9.45 22.22
N GLU A 14 -7.44 -10.55 22.84
CA GLU A 14 -6.89 -10.53 24.21
C GLU A 14 -5.57 -9.74 24.30
N GLU A 15 -4.68 -9.86 23.31
CA GLU A 15 -3.37 -9.19 23.32
C GLU A 15 -3.45 -7.70 22.94
N TYR A 16 -4.25 -7.34 21.94
CA TYR A 16 -4.25 -6.00 21.33
C TYR A 16 -5.52 -5.20 21.60
N GLY A 17 -6.59 -5.84 22.07
CA GLY A 17 -7.90 -5.21 22.30
C GLY A 17 -8.79 -5.14 21.05
N ASN A 18 -10.10 -5.07 21.27
CA ASN A 18 -11.11 -5.06 20.21
C ASN A 18 -10.93 -3.88 19.23
N GLU A 19 -10.74 -2.67 19.76
CA GLU A 19 -10.66 -1.44 18.94
C GLU A 19 -9.48 -1.47 17.95
N ARG A 20 -8.33 -1.97 18.38
CA ARG A 20 -7.14 -2.09 17.52
C ARG A 20 -7.32 -3.16 16.46
N LEU A 21 -7.99 -4.27 16.80
CA LEU A 21 -8.26 -5.33 15.85
C LEU A 21 -9.26 -4.90 14.78
N GLU A 22 -10.31 -4.17 15.14
CA GLU A 22 -11.27 -3.61 14.18
C GLU A 22 -10.59 -2.65 13.20
N ASN A 23 -9.76 -1.74 13.70
CA ASN A 23 -8.97 -0.85 12.84
C ASN A 23 -8.01 -1.60 11.92
N ALA A 24 -7.37 -2.67 12.42
CA ALA A 24 -6.53 -3.53 11.60
C ALA A 24 -7.32 -4.28 10.52
N CYS A 25 -8.53 -4.76 10.83
CA CYS A 25 -9.43 -5.41 9.88
C CYS A 25 -9.91 -4.43 8.80
N LEU A 26 -10.33 -3.22 9.17
CA LEU A 26 -10.69 -2.17 8.22
C LEU A 26 -9.53 -1.87 7.26
N ARG A 27 -8.32 -1.77 7.80
CA ARG A 27 -7.11 -1.59 6.99
C ARG A 27 -6.85 -2.77 6.07
N ALA A 28 -6.97 -4.00 6.55
CA ALA A 28 -6.79 -5.21 5.75
C ALA A 28 -7.79 -5.27 4.58
N ILE A 29 -9.05 -4.87 4.81
CA ILE A 29 -10.08 -4.73 3.77
C ILE A 29 -9.65 -3.72 2.71
N LEU A 30 -9.13 -2.55 3.10
CA LEU A 30 -8.69 -1.52 2.16
C LEU A 30 -7.55 -1.96 1.22
N PHE A 31 -6.66 -2.84 1.69
CA PHE A 31 -5.55 -3.36 0.90
C PHE A 31 -5.83 -4.74 0.30
N ASP A 32 -7.08 -5.21 0.40
CA ASP A 32 -7.53 -6.53 -0.05
C ASP A 32 -6.64 -7.69 0.46
N ASN A 33 -6.11 -7.54 1.68
CA ASN A 33 -5.13 -8.46 2.27
C ASN A 33 -5.56 -8.93 3.66
N TYR A 34 -6.45 -9.92 3.66
CA TYR A 34 -7.06 -10.54 4.85
C TYR A 34 -6.22 -11.66 5.48
N THR A 35 -4.98 -11.85 5.04
CA THR A 35 -4.17 -12.93 5.57
C THR A 35 -3.84 -12.68 7.04
N HIS A 36 -3.78 -13.75 7.83
CA HIS A 36 -3.33 -13.68 9.22
C HIS A 36 -1.97 -12.97 9.34
N GLN A 37 -1.06 -13.22 8.41
CA GLN A 37 0.27 -12.59 8.41
C GLN A 37 0.17 -11.07 8.21
N SER A 38 -0.74 -10.62 7.34
CA SER A 38 -1.06 -9.21 7.14
C SER A 38 -1.62 -8.56 8.40
N LEU A 39 -2.64 -9.17 9.02
CA LEU A 39 -3.22 -8.65 10.28
C LEU A 39 -2.19 -8.58 11.41
N LYS A 40 -1.37 -9.62 11.56
CA LYS A 40 -0.28 -9.63 12.54
C LYS A 40 0.68 -8.48 12.26
N LYS A 41 1.11 -8.31 11.01
CA LYS A 41 2.02 -7.25 10.60
C LYS A 41 1.44 -5.86 10.89
N ILE A 42 0.16 -5.64 10.57
CA ILE A 42 -0.56 -4.39 10.83
C ILE A 42 -0.56 -4.06 12.32
N LEU A 43 -0.86 -5.04 13.17
CA LEU A 43 -0.92 -4.87 14.62
C LEU A 43 0.45 -4.70 15.27
N THR A 44 1.47 -5.42 14.79
CA THR A 44 2.84 -5.31 15.30
C THR A 44 3.50 -4.01 14.90
N GLU A 45 3.25 -3.53 13.68
CA GLU A 45 3.81 -2.27 13.16
C GLU A 45 2.99 -1.04 13.61
N GLY A 46 1.89 -1.25 14.36
CA GLY A 46 1.02 -0.17 14.83
C GLY A 46 0.33 0.58 13.70
N LEU A 47 0.17 -0.07 12.54
CA LEU A 47 -0.46 0.52 11.36
C LEU A 47 -1.98 0.72 11.55
N ASP A 48 -2.56 0.07 12.57
CA ASP A 48 -3.93 0.30 13.04
C ASP A 48 -4.15 1.71 13.61
N LYS A 49 -3.09 2.35 14.12
CA LYS A 49 -3.15 3.70 14.72
C LYS A 49 -2.88 4.83 13.73
N LYS A 50 -2.40 4.49 12.53
CA LYS A 50 -2.11 5.50 11.51
C LYS A 50 -3.40 5.88 10.81
N ASP A 51 -3.71 7.18 10.80
CA ASP A 51 -4.83 7.72 10.02
C ASP A 51 -4.49 7.60 8.53
N THR A 52 -4.79 6.46 7.93
CA THR A 52 -4.53 6.20 6.51
C THR A 52 -5.71 6.55 5.63
N ARG A 53 -6.47 7.58 6.02
CA ARG A 53 -7.40 8.25 5.10
C ARG A 53 -6.70 8.89 3.90
N THR A 54 -5.39 9.12 3.97
CA THR A 54 -4.64 9.73 2.88
C THR A 54 -4.04 8.67 1.97
N PHE A 55 -4.83 8.21 1.00
CA PHE A 55 -4.28 7.84 -0.29
C PHE A 55 -3.76 9.11 -0.94
N SER A 56 -2.49 9.46 -0.73
CA SER A 56 -1.88 10.50 -1.57
C SER A 56 -1.76 9.93 -2.99
N THR A 57 -2.72 10.26 -3.85
CA THR A 57 -2.64 10.07 -5.30
C THR A 57 -1.55 10.94 -5.93
N LYS A 58 -1.01 11.91 -5.17
CA LYS A 58 0.17 12.67 -5.57
C LYS A 58 1.37 11.74 -5.52
N ARG A 59 1.68 11.13 -6.67
CA ARG A 59 3.03 10.67 -6.96
C ARG A 59 3.95 11.87 -6.74
N SER A 60 4.95 11.72 -5.88
CA SER A 60 6.05 12.69 -5.86
C SER A 60 6.66 12.66 -7.26
N ALA A 61 6.34 13.66 -8.07
CA ALA A 61 6.92 13.86 -9.37
C ALA A 61 8.34 14.41 -9.17
N ASN A 62 9.20 13.66 -8.48
CA ASN A 62 10.63 13.86 -8.64
C ASN A 62 10.95 13.39 -10.06
N HIS A 63 11.07 14.36 -10.96
CA HIS A 63 11.42 14.21 -12.37
C HIS A 63 12.66 13.32 -12.55
N GLU A 64 13.55 13.28 -11.56
CA GLU A 64 14.80 12.50 -11.58
C GLU A 64 14.61 10.97 -11.50
N ASN A 65 13.44 10.46 -11.08
CA ASN A 65 13.23 9.01 -10.86
C ASN A 65 12.37 8.31 -11.93
N PHE A 66 11.97 9.00 -12.99
CA PHE A 66 11.17 8.39 -14.07
C PHE A 66 11.99 8.30 -15.36
N ALA A 67 12.85 7.26 -15.47
CA ALA A 67 13.66 6.98 -16.66
C ALA A 67 12.84 6.85 -17.97
N TYR A 68 11.53 6.65 -17.87
CA TYR A 68 10.62 6.40 -18.99
C TYR A 68 9.54 7.48 -19.19
N ILE A 69 9.53 8.56 -18.40
CA ILE A 69 8.62 9.70 -18.60
C ILE A 69 9.47 10.90 -19.04
N ARG A 70 9.46 11.21 -20.34
CA ARG A 70 10.08 12.42 -20.88
C ARG A 70 9.14 13.62 -20.77
N ALA A 71 9.70 14.81 -20.61
CA ALA A 71 8.89 16.02 -20.62
C ALA A 71 8.32 16.25 -22.03
N ALA A 72 7.15 16.88 -22.13
CA ALA A 72 6.56 17.20 -23.44
C ALA A 72 7.47 18.09 -24.30
N SER A 73 8.35 18.88 -23.66
CA SER A 73 9.38 19.70 -24.31
C SER A 73 10.49 18.89 -24.98
N ASP A 74 10.73 17.65 -24.54
CA ASP A 74 11.76 16.78 -25.12
C ASP A 74 11.29 16.13 -26.43
N TYR A 75 10.00 16.25 -26.76
CA TYR A 75 9.46 15.79 -28.02
C TYR A 75 9.70 16.84 -29.11
N SER A 76 10.76 16.66 -29.91
CA SER A 76 10.98 17.45 -31.12
C SER A 76 10.35 16.75 -32.33
N SER A 77 9.35 17.39 -32.93
CA SER A 77 8.67 16.90 -34.14
C SER A 77 9.34 17.36 -35.44
N THR A 78 10.44 18.12 -35.37
CA THR A 78 11.18 18.56 -36.56
C THR A 78 12.11 17.44 -37.02
N MET A 79 11.56 16.47 -37.75
CA MET A 79 12.35 15.48 -38.48
C MET A 79 13.01 16.20 -39.66
N GLU A 80 14.28 16.63 -39.51
CA GLU A 80 15.09 17.03 -40.67
C GLU A 80 15.36 15.78 -41.50
N ALA A 81 14.53 15.55 -42.52
CA ALA A 81 14.79 14.55 -43.53
C ALA A 81 15.94 15.06 -44.40
N HIS A 82 17.16 14.58 -44.15
CA HIS A 82 18.26 14.76 -45.07
C HIS A 82 17.93 14.02 -46.37
N TYR A 83 17.58 14.76 -47.42
CA TYR A 83 17.54 14.24 -48.79
C TYR A 83 18.95 14.40 -49.38
N GLU A 84 19.55 13.27 -49.78
CA GLU A 84 20.76 13.23 -50.61
C GLU A 84 20.42 13.50 -52.08
#